data_AF-A0A954N0A3-F1
#
_entry.id   AF-A0A954N0A3-F1
#
_cell.length_a   1.000
_cell.length_b   1.000
_cell.length_c   1.000
_cell.angle_alpha   90.00
_cell.angle_beta   90.00
_cell.angle_gamma   90.00
#
_symmetry.space_group_name_H-M   'P 1'
#
loop_
_entity.id
_entity.type
_entity.pdbx_description
1 polymer ?
#
loop_
_entity_poly.entity_id
_entity_poly.type
_entity_poly.pdbx_seq_one_letter_code
_entity_poly.pdbx_strand_id
1 'polypeptide(L)' 'MSEEPQIVLSPVEQRVEVWRGRVGILLAPLLFGYVLTIQGWEIPVEAQRLAAVMVAVVVLWITEPIPMSVSALL' A
#
# COMPACT_ATOMS: atom_id res chain seq x y z
N MET A 1 29.13 -12.20 9.56
CA MET A 1 27.80 -12.84 9.57
C MET A 1 27.13 -12.35 10.83
N SER A 2 26.44 -11.21 10.76
CA SER A 2 25.78 -10.61 11.92
C SER A 2 24.56 -11.46 12.23
N GLU A 3 24.50 -12.06 13.43
CA GLU A 3 23.31 -12.76 13.90
C GLU A 3 22.18 -11.73 14.02
N GLU A 4 21.27 -11.70 13.05
CA GLU A 4 20.06 -10.90 13.18
C GLU A 4 19.28 -11.43 14.39
N PRO A 5 18.91 -10.56 15.34
CA PRO A 5 18.14 -10.99 16.50
C PRO A 5 16.81 -11.57 15.99
N GLN A 6 16.58 -12.86 16.25
CA GLN A 6 15.30 -13.50 15.91
C GLN A 6 14.21 -12.88 16.79
N ILE A 7 13.46 -11.94 16.21
CA ILE A 7 12.32 -11.32 16.88
C ILE A 7 11.21 -12.39 16.96
N VAL A 8 11.01 -12.94 18.15
CA VAL A 8 9.93 -13.89 18.43
C VAL A 8 8.63 -13.11 18.55
N LEU A 9 7.90 -13.01 17.44
CA LEU A 9 6.60 -12.35 17.39
C LEU A 9 5.54 -13.15 18.16
N SER A 10 4.69 -12.45 18.91
CA SER A 10 3.51 -13.06 19.50
C SER A 10 2.51 -13.51 18.43
N PRO A 11 1.63 -14.49 18.71
CA PRO A 11 0.63 -14.96 17.75
C PRO A 11 -0.32 -13.86 17.23
N VAL A 12 -0.47 -12.78 17.99
CA VAL A 12 -1.28 -11.62 17.62
C VAL A 12 -0.51 -10.73 16.63
N GLU A 13 0.77 -10.45 16.90
CA GLU A 13 1.61 -9.65 16.00
C GLU A 13 1.76 -10.30 14.62
N GLN A 14 1.94 -11.62 14.56
CA GLN A 14 1.96 -12.34 13.28
C GLN A 14 0.65 -12.18 12.48
N ARG A 15 -0.51 -12.19 13.17
CA ARG A 15 -1.79 -12.00 12.49
C ARG A 15 -1.94 -10.58 11.97
N VAL A 16 -1.53 -9.58 12.75
CA VAL A 16 -1.55 -8.17 12.34
C VAL A 16 -0.69 -7.99 11.10
N GLU A 17 0.51 -8.56 11.08
CA GLU A 17 1.42 -8.49 9.92
C GLU A 17 0.79 -9.06 8.65
N VAL A 18 0.22 -10.27 8.74
CA VAL A 18 -0.47 -10.91 7.61
C VAL A 18 -1.71 -10.13 7.17
N TRP A 19 -2.45 -9.54 8.12
CA TRP A 19 -3.65 -8.75 7.81
C TRP A 19 -3.30 -7.45 7.09
N ARG A 20 -2.29 -6.73 7.58
CA ARG A 20 -1.75 -5.52 6.96
C ARG A 20 -1.36 -5.78 5.50
N GLY A 21 -0.62 -6.86 5.25
CA GLY A 21 -0.24 -7.22 3.89
C GLY A 21 -1.41 -7.58 2.96
N ARG A 22 -2.38 -8.35 3.46
CA ARG A 22 -3.58 -8.70 2.68
C ARG A 22 -4.44 -7.49 2.35
N VAL A 23 -4.63 -6.59 3.31
CA VAL A 23 -5.42 -5.38 3.15
C VAL A 23 -4.76 -4.45 2.13
N GLY A 24 -3.44 -4.28 2.19
CA GLY A 24 -2.71 -3.43 1.24
C GLY A 24 -2.85 -3.87 -0.21
N ILE A 25 -2.67 -5.17 -0.47
CA ILE A 25 -2.75 -5.74 -1.83
C ILE A 25 -4.15 -5.60 -2.42
N LEU A 26 -5.21 -5.62 -1.59
CA LEU A 26 -6.59 -5.46 -2.05
C LEU A 26 -7.01 -3.98 -2.14
N LEU A 27 -6.70 -3.17 -1.12
CA LEU A 27 -7.11 -1.76 -1.08
C LEU A 27 -6.42 -0.91 -2.12
N ALA A 28 -5.14 -1.14 -2.42
CA ALA A 28 -4.39 -0.33 -3.37
C ALA A 28 -5.02 -0.32 -4.78
N PRO A 29 -5.27 -1.48 -5.44
CA PRO A 29 -5.91 -1.48 -6.75
C PRO A 29 -7.38 -1.03 -6.71
N LEU A 30 -8.10 -1.31 -5.61
CA LEU A 30 -9.48 -0.85 -5.43
C LEU A 30 -9.57 0.67 -5.41
N LEU A 31 -8.74 1.32 -4.58
CA LEU A 31 -8.74 2.77 -4.44
C LEU A 31 -8.13 3.47 -5.66
N PHE A 32 -7.12 2.87 -6.30
CA PHE A 32 -6.62 3.34 -7.59
C PHE A 32 -7.73 3.40 -8.63
N GLY A 33 -8.46 2.29 -8.82
CA GLY A 33 -9.55 2.20 -9.80
C GLY A 33 -10.70 3.14 -9.45
N TYR A 34 -11.01 3.29 -8.17
CA TYR A 34 -12.01 4.24 -7.70
C TYR A 34 -11.65 5.69 -8.08
N VAL A 35 -10.42 6.13 -7.79
CA VAL A 35 -9.97 7.49 -8.12
C VAL A 35 -9.87 7.69 -9.64
N LEU A 36 -9.48 6.66 -10.39
CA LEU A 36 -9.39 6.75 -11.85
C LEU A 36 -10.77 6.86 -12.52
N THR A 37 -11.82 6.31 -11.91
CA THR A 37 -13.18 6.29 -12.47
C THR A 37 -14.10 7.35 -11.91
N ILE A 38 -13.71 8.04 -10.83
CA ILE A 38 -14.52 9.11 -10.23
C ILE A 38 -14.82 10.20 -11.27
N GLN A 39 -16.09 10.58 -11.36
CA GLN A 39 -16.58 11.64 -12.24
C GLN A 39 -16.98 12.85 -11.40
N GLY A 40 -16.93 14.05 -11.98
CA GLY A 40 -17.37 15.29 -11.32
C GLY A 40 -16.26 16.04 -10.57
N TRP A 41 -15.00 15.62 -10.69
CA TRP A 41 -13.86 16.48 -10.34
C TRP A 41 -13.50 17.38 -11.52
N GLU A 42 -13.46 18.69 -11.27
CA GLU A 42 -12.99 19.69 -12.23
C GLU A 42 -11.46 19.76 -12.24
N ILE A 43 -10.78 18.61 -12.35
CA ILE A 43 -9.32 18.53 -12.41
C ILE A 43 -8.85 18.03 -13.77
N PRO A 44 -7.64 18.43 -14.22
CA PRO A 44 -7.01 17.84 -15.40
C PRO A 44 -6.90 16.32 -15.28
N VAL A 45 -7.01 15.62 -16.41
CA VAL A 45 -6.92 14.15 -16.48
C VAL A 45 -5.58 13.65 -15.94
N GLU A 46 -4.52 14.40 -16.18
CA GLU A 46 -3.16 14.12 -15.69
C GLU A 46 -3.11 14.19 -14.15
N ALA A 47 -3.79 15.17 -13.56
CA ALA A 47 -3.87 15.31 -12.11
C ALA A 47 -4.68 14.17 -11.48
N GLN A 48 -5.76 13.74 -12.14
CA GLN A 48 -6.55 12.59 -11.68
C GLN A 48 -5.74 11.28 -11.73
N ARG A 49 -4.97 11.07 -12.80
CA ARG A 49 -4.08 9.91 -12.92
C ARG A 49 -3.00 9.90 -11.86
N LEU A 50 -2.35 11.05 -11.64
CA LEU A 50 -1.35 11.20 -10.58
C LEU A 50 -1.97 10.93 -9.21
N ALA A 51 -3.16 11.47 -8.93
CA ALA A 51 -3.87 11.24 -7.68
C ALA A 51 -4.19 9.74 -7.48
N ALA A 52 -4.63 9.03 -8.53
CA ALA A 52 -4.88 7.60 -8.46
C ALA A 52 -3.62 6.81 -8.06
N VAL A 53 -2.49 7.10 -8.71
CA VAL A 53 -1.19 6.48 -8.38
C VAL A 53 -0.78 6.83 -6.95
N MET A 54 -0.87 8.09 -6.55
CA MET A 54 -0.51 8.54 -5.20
C MET A 54 -1.33 7.85 -4.12
N VAL A 55 -2.63 7.65 -4.34
CA VAL A 55 -3.49 6.92 -3.40
C VAL A 55 -3.06 5.46 -3.29
N ALA A 56 -2.75 4.80 -4.41
CA ALA A 56 -2.24 3.42 -4.39
C ALA A 56 -0.92 3.32 -3.60
N VAL A 57 0.02 4.23 -3.86
CA VAL A 57 1.33 4.27 -3.19
C VAL A 57 1.18 4.50 -1.69
N VAL A 58 0.36 5.48 -1.27
CA VAL A 58 0.12 5.77 0.15
C VAL A 58 -0.50 4.57 0.86
N VAL A 59 -1.45 3.87 0.22
CA VAL A 59 -2.04 2.65 0.78
C VAL A 59 -0.97 1.59 0.97
N LEU A 60 -0.15 1.32 -0.05
CA LEU A 60 0.96 0.35 0.02
C LEU A 60 2.02 0.74 1.06
N TRP A 61 2.24 2.03 1.32
CA TRP A 61 3.16 2.48 2.37
C TRP A 61 2.59 2.26 3.77
N ILE A 62 1.33 2.61 4.01
CA ILE A 62 0.69 2.49 5.34
C ILE A 62 0.51 1.02 5.72
N THR A 63 0.06 0.22 4.74
CA THR A 63 -0.25 -1.19 4.97
C THR A 63 0.99 -2.07 4.94
N GLU A 64 2.14 -1.56 4.49
CA GLU A 64 3.41 -2.29 4.43
C GLU A 64 3.31 -3.74 3.88
N PRO A 65 2.46 -4.08 2.87
CA PRO A 65 2.44 -5.42 2.27
C PRO A 65 3.78 -5.83 1.67
N ILE A 66 4.64 -4.85 1.41
CA ILE A 66 5.95 -5.03 0.84
C ILE A 66 6.91 -4.18 1.68
N PRO A 67 8.10 -4.69 2.06
CA PRO A 67 9.11 -3.89 2.75
C PRO A 67 9.34 -2.57 2.01
N MET A 68 9.53 -1.46 2.76
CA MET A 68 9.70 -0.09 2.20
C MET A 68 10.74 0.00 1.07
N SER A 69 11.70 -0.93 1.01
CA SER A 69 12.69 -1.02 -0.05
C SER A 69 12.11 -1.32 -1.44
N VAL A 70 11.00 -2.06 -1.53
CA VAL A 70 10.41 -2.46 -2.82
C VAL A 70 9.36 -1.46 -3.30
N SER A 71 8.69 -0.73 -2.40
CA SER A 71 7.75 0.31 -2.79
C SER A 71 8.42 1.50 -3.49
N ALA A 72 9.72 1.73 -3.27
CA ALA A 72 10.50 2.76 -3.97
C ALA A 72 10.76 2.47 -5.46
N LEU A 73 10.47 1.26 -5.94
CA LEU A 73 10.66 0.84 -7.35
C LEU A 73 9.39 0.95 -8.20
N LEU A 74 8.21 1.17 -7.57
CA LEU A 74 6.91 1.34 -8.22
C LEU A 74 6.64 2.81 -8.52
#